data_AF-A0A4Q0PP01-F1
#
_entry.id   AF-A0A4Q0PP01-F1
#
_cell.length_a   1.000
_cell.length_b   1.000
_cell.length_c   1.000
_cell.angle_alpha   90.00
_cell.angle_beta   90.00
_cell.angle_gamma   90.00
#
_symmetry.space_group_name_H-M   'P 1'
#
loop_
_entity.id
_entity.type
_entity.pdbx_description
1 polymer ?
#
loop_
_entity_poly.entity_id
_entity_poly.type
_entity_poly.pdbx_seq_one_letter_code
_entity_poly.pdbx_strand_id
1 'polypeptide(L)' 'MKSFFSILYLPLSADLQEKISVGLFMFNEQVKIFKFSEEKLQLLKGFLSSQRYGHLKSYLTHLKNDIDPGV' A
#
# COMPACT_ATOMS: atom_id res chain seq x y z
N MET A 1 21.81 -14.30 3.68
CA MET A 1 21.00 -13.05 3.64
C MET A 1 19.53 -13.42 3.76
N LYS A 2 18.85 -12.99 4.83
CA LYS A 2 17.41 -13.20 5.00
C LYS A 2 16.70 -11.90 4.63
N SER A 3 16.11 -11.87 3.44
CA SER A 3 15.24 -10.77 3.02
C SER A 3 13.81 -11.13 3.39
N PHE A 4 13.09 -10.19 4.00
CA PHE A 4 11.66 -10.30 4.20
C PHE A 4 10.95 -9.40 3.20
N PHE A 5 9.84 -9.89 2.68
CA PHE A 5 8.93 -9.06 1.91
C PHE A 5 7.49 -9.38 2.29
N SER A 6 6.62 -8.39 2.14
CA SER A 6 5.19 -8.54 2.33
C SER A 6 4.46 -7.72 1.28
N ILE A 7 3.41 -8.30 0.71
CA ILE A 7 2.53 -7.61 -0.23
C ILE A 7 1.38 -7.00 0.59
N LEU A 8 1.12 -5.72 0.37
CA LEU A 8 -0.02 -5.03 0.96
C LEU A 8 -1.28 -5.32 0.14
N TYR A 9 -2.28 -5.91 0.79
CA TYR A 9 -3.58 -6.20 0.20
C TYR A 9 -4.66 -5.34 0.83
N LEU A 10 -5.60 -4.86 0.00
CA LEU A 10 -6.81 -4.20 0.46
C LEU A 10 -8.03 -5.04 0.08
N PRO A 11 -8.94 -5.31 1.02
CA PRO A 11 -10.22 -5.96 0.70
C PRO A 11 -11.10 -5.00 -0.12
N LEU A 12 -11.79 -5.54 -1.13
CA LEU A 12 -12.71 -4.75 -1.96
C LEU A 12 -14.09 -4.57 -1.31
N SER A 13 -14.51 -5.54 -0.49
CA SER A 13 -15.68 -5.41 0.39
C SER A 13 -15.47 -6.21 1.67
N ALA A 14 -16.32 -6.00 2.67
CA ALA A 14 -16.29 -6.77 3.92
C ALA A 14 -16.81 -8.20 3.74
N ASP A 15 -17.71 -8.40 2.77
CA ASP A 15 -18.42 -9.67 2.56
C ASP A 15 -17.76 -10.56 1.49
N LEU A 16 -16.97 -9.95 0.60
CA LEU A 16 -16.24 -10.65 -0.46
C LEU A 16 -14.82 -10.97 0.03
N GLN A 17 -14.34 -12.17 -0.29
CA GLN A 17 -12.95 -12.55 -0.02
C GLN A 17 -11.95 -11.92 -1.01
N GLU A 18 -12.44 -11.08 -1.94
CA GLU A 18 -11.64 -10.44 -2.97
C GLU A 18 -10.75 -9.35 -2.38
N LYS A 19 -9.48 -9.39 -2.77
CA LYS A 19 -8.46 -8.45 -2.31
C LYS A 19 -7.63 -8.00 -3.50
N ILE A 20 -7.27 -6.72 -3.51
CA ILE A 20 -6.34 -6.17 -4.48
C ILE A 20 -4.98 -5.94 -3.83
N SER A 21 -3.90 -6.35 -4.50
CA SER A 21 -2.54 -6.01 -4.10
C SER A 21 -2.25 -4.56 -4.50
N VAL A 22 -1.91 -3.71 -3.53
CA VAL A 22 -1.67 -2.28 -3.78
C VAL A 22 -0.26 -1.83 -3.46
N GLY A 23 0.54 -2.66 -2.77
CA GLY A 23 1.92 -2.29 -2.47
C GLY A 23 2.80 -3.46 -2.06
N LEU A 24 4.08 -3.14 -1.88
CA LEU A 24 5.14 -4.04 -1.47
C LEU A 24 5.96 -3.36 -0.38
N PHE A 25 6.17 -4.09 0.71
CA PHE A 25 7.17 -3.79 1.70
C PHE A 25 8.29 -4.82 1.59
N MET A 26 9.54 -4.38 1.55
CA MET A 26 10.70 -5.24 1.54
C MET A 26 11.72 -4.70 2.53
N PHE A 27 12.27 -5.58 3.36
CA PHE A 27 13.39 -5.22 4.23
C PHE A 27 14.45 -6.31 4.29
N ASN A 28 15.68 -5.85 4.45
CA ASN A 28 16.81 -6.65 4.91
C ASN A 28 17.66 -5.79 5.85
N GLU A 29 18.88 -6.24 6.17
CA GLU A 29 19.79 -5.53 7.06
C GLU A 29 20.27 -4.16 6.52
N GLN A 30 20.13 -3.91 5.22
CA GLN A 30 20.70 -2.75 4.53
C GLN A 30 19.64 -1.81 3.93
N VAL A 31 18.48 -2.36 3.58
CA VAL A 31 17.49 -1.68 2.75
C VAL A 31 16.11 -1.86 3.36
N LYS A 32 15.35 -0.77 3.39
CA LYS A 32 13.91 -0.74 3.69
C LYS A 32 13.23 -0.05 2.52
N ILE A 33 12.36 -0.77 1.82
CA ILE A 33 11.63 -0.24 0.66
C ILE A 33 10.14 -0.41 0.93
N PHE A 34 9.41 0.68 0.76
CA PHE A 34 7.96 0.64 0.62
C PHE A 34 7.54 1.30 -0.68
N LYS A 35 6.80 0.58 -1.52
CA LYS A 35 6.21 1.12 -2.75
C LYS A 35 4.75 0.70 -2.84
N PHE A 36 3.91 1.60 -3.33
CA PHE A 36 2.52 1.31 -3.64
C PHE A 36 2.18 1.78 -5.06
N SER A 37 1.20 1.14 -5.69
CA SER A 37 0.76 1.44 -7.05
C SER A 37 -0.38 2.46 -7.02
N GLU A 38 -0.10 3.67 -7.48
CA GLU A 38 -1.12 4.71 -7.65
C GLU A 38 -2.21 4.29 -8.63
N GLU A 39 -1.86 3.59 -9.71
CA GLU A 39 -2.82 3.08 -10.70
C GLU A 39 -3.81 2.09 -10.06
N LYS A 40 -3.30 1.09 -9.33
CA LYS A 40 -4.16 0.13 -8.63
C LYS A 40 -4.96 0.78 -7.51
N LEU A 41 -4.40 1.81 -6.86
CA LEU A 41 -5.12 2.59 -5.87
C LEU A 41 -6.30 3.33 -6.51
N GLN A 42 -6.12 3.95 -7.69
CA GLN A 42 -7.19 4.68 -8.37
C GLN A 42 -8.42 3.82 -8.69
N LEU A 43 -8.24 2.53 -8.97
CA LEU A 43 -9.35 1.59 -9.17
C LEU A 43 -10.28 1.53 -7.95
N LEU A 44 -9.77 1.82 -6.74
CA LEU A 44 -10.55 1.82 -5.50
C LEU A 44 -11.48 3.02 -5.33
N LYS A 45 -11.36 4.06 -6.16
CA LYS A 45 -12.28 5.23 -6.09
C LYS A 45 -13.74 4.84 -6.33
N GLY A 46 -14.00 3.78 -7.09
CA GLY A 46 -15.35 3.27 -7.32
C GLY A 46 -15.91 2.43 -6.16
N PHE A 47 -15.05 1.96 -5.25
CA PHE A 47 -15.42 1.05 -4.16
C PHE A 47 -15.47 1.75 -2.80
N LEU A 48 -14.73 2.85 -2.64
CA LEU A 48 -14.62 3.61 -1.40
C LEU A 48 -15.27 4.99 -1.55
N SER A 49 -15.83 5.51 -0.46
CA SER A 49 -16.22 6.93 -0.44
C SER A 49 -14.99 7.83 -0.63
N SER A 50 -15.20 9.01 -1.23
CA SER A 50 -14.11 9.96 -1.52
C SER A 50 -13.25 10.29 -0.29
N GLN A 51 -13.88 10.38 0.89
CA GLN A 51 -13.18 10.61 2.15
C GLN A 51 -12.27 9.42 2.53
N ARG A 52 -12.79 8.20 2.50
CA ARG A 52 -12.01 6.98 2.81
C ARG A 52 -10.86 6.80 1.83
N TYR A 53 -11.10 7.04 0.54
CA TYR A 53 -10.06 7.03 -0.48
C TYR A 53 -8.97 8.06 -0.18
N GLY A 54 -9.35 9.30 0.16
CA GLY A 54 -8.41 10.36 0.53
C GLY A 54 -7.54 9.99 1.73
N HIS A 55 -8.14 9.45 2.80
CA HIS A 55 -7.41 8.99 3.98
C HIS A 55 -6.44 7.86 3.65
N LEU A 56 -6.88 6.85 2.89
CA LEU A 56 -6.03 5.74 2.48
C LEU A 56 -4.83 6.23 1.67
N LYS A 57 -5.06 7.09 0.66
CA LYS A 57 -3.98 7.63 -0.17
C LYS A 57 -2.98 8.43 0.66
N SER A 58 -3.47 9.32 1.52
CA SER A 58 -2.63 10.11 2.42
C SER A 58 -1.79 9.19 3.32
N TYR A 59 -2.41 8.19 3.95
CA TYR A 59 -1.72 7.21 4.79
C TYR A 59 -0.59 6.49 4.04
N LEU A 60 -0.87 5.95 2.85
CA LEU A 60 0.15 5.25 2.04
C LEU A 60 1.29 6.18 1.62
N THR A 61 0.98 7.45 1.36
CA THR A 61 1.97 8.47 0.99
C THR A 61 2.88 8.81 2.18
N HIS A 62 2.31 9.03 3.36
CA HIS A 62 3.07 9.24 4.60
C HIS A 62 3.93 8.03 4.92
N LEU A 63 3.37 6.81 4.85
CA LEU A 63 4.11 5.57 5.10
C LEU A 63 5.30 5.40 4.17
N LYS A 64 5.16 5.78 2.89
CA LYS A 64 6.27 5.79 1.94
C LYS A 64 7.38 6.73 2.40
N ASN A 65 7.03 7.97 2.77
CA ASN A 65 8.00 8.96 3.21
C ASN A 65 8.67 8.58 4.54
N ASP A 66 7.98 7.86 5.41
CA ASP A 66 8.54 7.42 6.69
C ASP A 66 9.51 6.24 6.54
N ILE A 67 9.20 5.30 5.64
CA ILE A 67 10.00 4.06 5.45
C ILE A 67 11.17 4.28 4.48
N ASP A 68 10.91 5.00 3.40
CA ASP A 68 11.88 5.32 2.35
C ASP A 68 11.88 6.86 2.21
N PRO A 69 12.52 7.59 3.15
CA PRO A 69 12.52 9.05 3.17
C PRO A 69 13.24 9.71 1.99
N GLY A 70 13.67 8.92 1.00
CA GLY A 70 14.54 9.36 -0.08
C GLY A 70 15.98 9.39 0.40
N VAL A 71 16.82 8.58 -0.25
CA VAL A 71 18.23 8.93 -0.47
C VAL A 71 18.29 9.85 -1.69
#